data_AF-A0A6I4UL17-F1
#
_entry.id   AF-A0A6I4UL17-F1
#
_cell.length_a   1.000
_cell.length_b   1.000
_cell.length_c   1.000
_cell.angle_alpha   90.00
_cell.angle_beta   90.00
_cell.angle_gamma   90.00
#
_symmetry.space_group_name_H-M   'P 1'
#
loop_
_entity.id
_entity.type
_entity.pdbx_description
1 polymer ?
#
loop_
_entity_poly.entity_id
_entity_poly.type
_entity_poly.pdbx_seq_one_letter_code
_entity_poly.pdbx_strand_id
1 'polypeptide(L)'
;MTRTFCAGDIPADEYERRAKLRSFRNAASAMIARTPSDTARYLAWEVVEWATPNLYAPAPLEWLDELNTLSRRLLRTAMQAEQMHAMLQEAARDD
;
A
#
# COMPACT_ATOMS: atom_id res chain seq x y z
N MET A 1 -24.18 -6.89 -10.62
CA MET A 1 -23.34 -8.01 -11.09
C MET A 1 -22.40 -8.36 -9.95
N THR A 2 -22.68 -9.46 -9.24
CA THR A 2 -21.96 -9.85 -8.03
C THR A 2 -20.70 -10.62 -8.42
N ARG A 3 -19.54 -10.29 -7.84
CA ARG A 3 -18.25 -10.97 -8.12
C ARG A 3 -17.89 -11.83 -6.92
N THR A 4 -17.65 -13.11 -7.16
CA THR A 4 -17.34 -14.08 -6.11
C THR A 4 -15.96 -13.80 -5.50
N PHE A 5 -15.94 -13.53 -4.19
CA PHE A 5 -14.75 -13.53 -3.36
C PHE A 5 -14.84 -14.73 -2.42
N CYS A 6 -13.72 -15.27 -1.92
CA CYS A 6 -13.66 -16.55 -1.18
C CYS A 6 -14.44 -16.59 0.16
N ALA A 7 -15.34 -15.64 0.43
CA ALA A 7 -16.15 -15.54 1.64
C ALA A 7 -17.62 -15.12 1.37
N GLY A 8 -18.13 -15.29 0.14
CA GLY A 8 -19.52 -15.02 -0.22
C GLY A 8 -19.72 -13.93 -1.27
N ASP A 9 -20.99 -13.56 -1.47
CA ASP A 9 -21.41 -12.51 -2.39
C ASP A 9 -21.14 -11.14 -1.78
N ILE A 10 -20.02 -10.51 -2.15
CA ILE A 10 -19.73 -9.13 -1.77
C ILE A 10 -20.32 -8.14 -2.78
N PRO A 11 -20.88 -7.01 -2.32
CA PRO A 11 -21.33 -5.94 -3.20
C PRO A 11 -20.20 -5.46 -4.12
N ALA A 12 -20.53 -5.11 -5.36
CA ALA A 12 -19.54 -4.69 -6.36
C ALA A 12 -18.70 -3.49 -5.87
N ASP A 13 -19.33 -2.53 -5.22
CA ASP A 13 -18.69 -1.32 -4.67
C ASP A 13 -17.65 -1.63 -3.60
N GLU A 14 -17.90 -2.65 -2.79
CA GLU A 14 -16.96 -3.13 -1.77
C GLU A 14 -15.80 -3.89 -2.43
N TYR A 15 -16.12 -4.76 -3.40
CA TYR A 15 -15.14 -5.50 -4.19
C TYR A 15 -14.12 -4.55 -4.84
N GLU A 16 -14.58 -3.47 -5.45
CA GLU A 16 -13.70 -2.50 -6.13
C GLU A 16 -12.75 -1.80 -5.16
N ARG A 17 -13.26 -1.36 -4.00
CA ARG A 17 -12.43 -0.73 -2.97
C ARG A 17 -11.39 -1.68 -2.40
N ARG A 18 -11.74 -2.95 -2.18
CA ARG A 18 -10.80 -3.99 -1.74
C ARG A 18 -9.80 -4.38 -2.82
N ALA A 19 -10.21 -4.40 -4.09
CA ALA A 19 -9.30 -4.65 -5.22
C ALA A 19 -8.23 -3.55 -5.31
N LYS A 20 -8.63 -2.28 -5.10
CA LYS A 20 -7.69 -1.15 -5.03
C LYS A 20 -6.78 -1.23 -3.81
N LEU A 21 -7.32 -1.55 -2.63
CA LEU A 21 -6.50 -1.72 -1.42
C LEU A 21 -5.47 -2.84 -1.61
N ARG A 22 -5.86 -3.93 -2.28
CA ARG A 22 -4.97 -5.05 -2.62
C ARG A 22 -3.83 -4.63 -3.54
N SER A 23 -4.10 -3.76 -4.52
CA SER A 23 -3.04 -3.28 -5.41
C SER A 23 -2.00 -2.45 -4.65
N PHE A 24 -2.43 -1.59 -3.71
CA PHE A 24 -1.51 -0.86 -2.84
C PHE A 24 -0.68 -1.77 -1.94
N ARG A 25 -1.30 -2.75 -1.28
CA ARG A 25 -0.59 -3.72 -0.44
C ARG A 25 0.43 -4.53 -1.23
N ASN A 26 0.09 -4.97 -2.43
CA ASN A 26 1.00 -5.69 -3.31
C ASN A 26 2.19 -4.81 -3.75
N ALA A 27 1.92 -3.57 -4.14
CA ALA A 27 2.97 -2.62 -4.52
C ALA A 27 3.91 -2.31 -3.35
N ALA A 28 3.36 -2.12 -2.15
CA ALA A 28 4.13 -1.94 -0.92
C ALA A 28 5.00 -3.15 -0.60
N SER A 29 4.44 -4.37 -0.67
CA SER A 29 5.19 -5.61 -0.46
C SER A 29 6.36 -5.75 -1.44
N ALA A 30 6.14 -5.42 -2.71
CA ALA A 30 7.19 -5.43 -3.73
C ALA A 30 8.25 -4.34 -3.50
N MET A 31 7.88 -3.21 -2.91
CA MET A 31 8.81 -2.15 -2.53
C MET A 31 9.68 -2.55 -1.33
N ILE A 32 9.08 -3.11 -0.29
CA ILE A 32 9.77 -3.58 0.93
C ILE A 32 10.92 -4.53 0.59
N ALA A 33 10.67 -5.46 -0.35
CA ALA A 33 11.64 -6.47 -0.76
C ALA A 33 12.85 -5.91 -1.52
N ARG A 34 12.74 -4.72 -2.15
CA ARG A 34 13.77 -4.18 -3.05
C ARG A 34 14.43 -2.89 -2.56
N THR A 35 13.75 -2.14 -1.70
CA THR A 35 14.19 -0.78 -1.39
C THR A 35 15.43 -0.77 -0.50
N PRO A 36 16.48 0.01 -0.84
CA PRO A 36 17.65 0.17 0.01
C PRO A 36 17.41 1.14 1.17
N SER A 37 16.34 1.94 1.12
CA SER A 37 16.02 2.96 2.13
C SER A 37 15.18 2.37 3.27
N ASP A 38 15.73 2.37 4.49
CA ASP A 38 15.01 1.92 5.69
C ASP A 38 13.74 2.73 5.94
N THR A 39 13.79 4.04 5.73
CA THR A 39 12.62 4.93 5.83
C THR A 39 11.54 4.56 4.82
N ALA A 40 11.93 4.32 3.57
CA ALA A 40 10.97 3.88 2.54
C ALA A 40 10.37 2.51 2.88
N ARG A 41 11.19 1.60 3.41
CA ARG A 41 10.76 0.27 3.85
C ARG A 41 9.73 0.35 4.97
N TYR A 42 9.98 1.20 5.98
CA TYR A 42 9.06 1.40 7.10
C TYR A 42 7.71 1.96 6.63
N LEU A 43 7.72 3.00 5.79
CA LEU A 43 6.49 3.60 5.25
C LEU A 43 5.70 2.61 4.38
N ALA A 44 6.38 1.78 3.59
CA ALA A 44 5.73 0.72 2.84
C ALA A 44 5.19 -0.40 3.76
N TRP A 45 5.88 -0.70 4.87
CA TRP A 45 5.39 -1.65 5.88
C TRP A 45 4.07 -1.20 6.49
N GLU A 46 3.94 0.09 6.84
CA GLU A 46 2.67 0.66 7.34
C GLU A 46 1.50 0.42 6.38
N VAL A 47 1.72 0.52 5.06
CA VAL A 47 0.68 0.19 4.07
C VAL A 47 0.23 -1.26 4.20
N VAL A 48 1.17 -2.20 4.40
CA VAL A 48 0.85 -3.63 4.55
C VAL A 48 0.09 -3.88 5.85
N GLU A 49 0.50 -3.29 6.96
CA GLU A 49 -0.16 -3.41 8.27
C GLU A 49 -1.61 -2.93 8.23
N TRP A 50 -1.86 -1.75 7.65
CA TRP A 50 -3.21 -1.22 7.52
C TRP A 50 -4.07 -2.02 6.52
N ALA A 51 -3.49 -2.42 5.38
CA ALA A 51 -4.26 -3.04 4.31
C ALA A 51 -4.62 -4.51 4.60
N THR A 52 -3.68 -5.31 5.11
CA THR A 52 -3.81 -6.78 5.22
C THR A 52 -5.06 -7.24 5.99
N PRO A 53 -5.34 -6.76 7.22
CA PRO A 53 -6.55 -7.18 7.94
C PRO A 53 -7.84 -6.73 7.23
N ASN A 54 -7.78 -5.57 6.55
CA ASN A 54 -8.91 -4.96 5.87
C ASN A 54 -9.14 -5.50 4.45
N LEU A 55 -8.40 -6.51 3.99
CA LEU A 55 -8.69 -7.18 2.71
C LEU A 55 -9.83 -8.19 2.80
N TYR A 56 -10.08 -8.72 3.99
CA TYR A 56 -11.00 -9.84 4.20
C TYR A 56 -12.02 -9.56 5.31
N ALA A 57 -11.72 -8.68 6.27
CA ALA A 57 -12.64 -8.35 7.35
C ALA A 57 -13.78 -7.42 6.89
N PRO A 58 -15.02 -7.58 7.37
CA PRO A 58 -16.12 -6.64 7.14
C PRO A 58 -15.73 -5.22 7.53
N ALA A 59 -16.06 -4.23 6.69
CA ALA A 59 -15.73 -2.85 6.94
C ALA A 59 -16.72 -1.90 6.25
N PRO A 60 -17.01 -0.72 6.83
CA PRO A 60 -17.77 0.33 6.15
C PRO A 60 -17.08 0.77 4.84
N LEU A 61 -17.87 1.15 3.83
CA LEU A 61 -17.30 1.60 2.54
C LEU A 61 -16.45 2.87 2.70
N GLU A 62 -16.90 3.82 3.51
CA GLU A 62 -16.17 5.05 3.81
C GLU A 62 -14.81 4.76 4.48
N TRP A 63 -14.77 3.76 5.37
CA TRP A 63 -13.51 3.30 5.97
C TRP A 63 -12.55 2.73 4.92
N LEU A 64 -13.05 1.93 3.98
CA LEU A 64 -12.22 1.43 2.88
C LEU A 64 -11.74 2.55 1.95
N ASP A 65 -12.51 3.63 1.78
CA ASP A 65 -12.11 4.81 1.01
C ASP A 65 -10.99 5.60 1.71
N GLU A 66 -11.08 5.77 3.03
CA GLU A 66 -10.04 6.37 3.84
C GLU A 66 -8.76 5.53 3.85
N LEU A 67 -8.87 4.20 4.00
CA LEU A 67 -7.72 3.30 3.91
C LEU A 67 -7.04 3.33 2.54
N ASN A 68 -7.82 3.40 1.46
CA ASN A 68 -7.27 3.58 0.12
C ASN A 68 -6.52 4.92 -0.01
N THR A 69 -7.04 6.00 0.59
CA THR A 69 -6.40 7.32 0.59
C THR A 69 -5.10 7.32 1.39
N LEU A 70 -5.12 6.76 2.60
CA LEU A 70 -3.95 6.59 3.45
C LEU A 70 -2.88 5.74 2.75
N SER A 71 -3.25 4.56 2.25
CA SER A 71 -2.34 3.63 1.57
C SER A 71 -1.66 4.28 0.36
N ARG A 72 -2.42 5.05 -0.44
CA ARG A 72 -1.88 5.81 -1.57
C ARG A 72 -0.87 6.87 -1.12
N ARG A 73 -1.19 7.63 -0.05
CA ARG A 73 -0.32 8.69 0.47
C ARG A 73 0.99 8.11 1.02
N LEU A 74 0.88 7.10 1.89
CA LEU A 74 2.04 6.41 2.46
C LEU A 74 2.94 5.81 1.38
N LEU A 75 2.37 5.13 0.38
CA LEU A 75 3.17 4.53 -0.70
C LEU A 75 3.88 5.62 -1.54
N ARG A 76 3.21 6.74 -1.80
CA ARG A 76 3.84 7.88 -2.50
C ARG A 76 4.98 8.48 -1.67
N THR A 77 4.78 8.65 -0.37
CA THR A 77 5.82 9.13 0.54
C THR A 77 6.99 8.15 0.64
N ALA A 78 6.72 6.84 0.65
CA ALA A 78 7.76 5.82 0.62
C ALA A 78 8.61 5.94 -0.65
N MET A 79 7.99 6.07 -1.82
CA MET A 79 8.71 6.27 -3.10
C MET A 79 9.58 7.54 -3.07
N GLN A 80 9.08 8.63 -2.48
CA GLN A 80 9.87 9.85 -2.33
C GLN A 80 11.06 9.65 -1.37
N ALA A 81 10.86 8.93 -0.26
CA ALA A 81 11.94 8.60 0.67
C ALA A 81 13.03 7.71 0.03
N GLU A 82 12.64 6.80 -0.87
CA GLU A 82 13.59 6.00 -1.67
C GLU A 82 14.41 6.89 -2.62
N GLN A 83 13.76 7.84 -3.31
CA GLN A 83 14.43 8.79 -4.19
C GLN A 83 15.42 9.68 -3.43
N MET A 84 15.02 10.24 -2.28
CA MET A 84 15.91 11.06 -1.45
C MET A 84 17.10 10.26 -0.92
N HIS A 85 16.90 9.00 -0.56
CA HIS A 85 17.99 8.11 -0.18
C HIS A 85 18.98 7.90 -1.33
N ALA A 86 18.48 7.68 -2.56
CA ALA A 86 19.33 7.53 -3.74
C ALA A 86 20.17 8.80 -3.99
N MET A 87 19.59 10.00 -3.83
CA MET A 87 20.33 11.27 -3.97
C MET A 87 21.48 11.38 -2.96
N LEU A 88 21.28 10.95 -1.72
CA LEU A 88 22.35 10.95 -0.70
C LEU A 88 23.47 9.95 -1.03
N GLN A 89 23.10 8.79 -1.58
CA GLN A 89 24.07 7.77 -2.01
C GLN A 89 24.89 8.22 -3.23
N GLU A 90 24.29 8.97 -4.14
CA GLU A 90 24.99 9.56 -5.29
C GLU A 90 25.96 10.64 -4.83
N ALA A 91 25.50 11.59 -4.00
CA ALA A 91 26.37 12.64 -3.45
C ALA A 91 27.57 12.08 -2.68
N ALA A 92 27.40 11.00 -1.92
CA ALA A 92 28.49 10.38 -1.16
C ALA A 92 29.50 9.60 -2.01
N ARG A 93 29.25 9.36 -3.30
CA ARG A 93 30.18 8.68 -4.23
C ARG A 93 31.04 9.65 -5.03
N ASP A 94 30.61 10.90 -5.13
CA ASP A 94 31.30 11.96 -5.87
C ASP A 94 32.32 12.72 -5.01
N ASP A 95 32.37 12.42 -3.70
CA ASP A 95 33.38 12.86 -2.72
C ASP A 95 34.51 11.82 -2.54
#